data_AF-A0A1E4FR69-F1
#
_entry.id   AF-A0A1E4FR69-F1
#
_cell.length_a   1.000
_cell.length_b   1.000
_cell.length_c   1.000
_cell.angle_alpha   90.00
_cell.angle_beta   90.00
_cell.angle_gamma   90.00
#
_symmetry.space_group_name_H-M   'P 1'
#
loop_
_entity.id
_entity.type
_entity.pdbx_description
1 polymer ?
#
loop_
_entity_poly.entity_id
_entity_poly.type
_entity_poly.pdbx_seq_one_letter_code
_entity_poly.pdbx_strand_id
1 'polypeptide(L)' 'MTPDVSTWRSLAEYDHLDALTASDLAWEWLRRNEAYDADFEALAAANVPKDLTAQIQQRWGLRFPRRPTDATA' A
#
# COMPACT_ATOMS: atom_id res chain seq x y z
N MET A 1 -4.20 -18.85 15.54
CA MET A 1 -2.77 -19.18 15.51
C MET A 1 -2.02 -17.96 15.99
N THR A 2 -1.30 -18.06 17.10
CA THR A 2 -0.42 -16.98 17.57
C THR A 2 0.86 -17.05 16.74
N PRO A 3 1.28 -15.98 16.05
CA PRO A 3 2.54 -16.00 15.32
C PRO A 3 3.70 -16.20 16.31
N ASP A 4 4.64 -17.09 15.97
CA ASP A 4 5.87 -17.22 16.74
C ASP A 4 6.69 -15.95 16.53
N VAL A 5 6.87 -15.20 17.61
CA VAL A 5 7.63 -13.94 17.60
C VAL A 5 9.06 -14.15 18.08
N SER A 6 9.50 -15.38 18.35
CA SER A 6 10.81 -15.65 18.95
C SER A 6 11.97 -15.26 18.02
N THR A 7 11.72 -15.25 16.71
CA THR A 7 12.67 -14.90 15.65
C THR A 7 12.64 -13.43 15.23
N TRP A 8 11.94 -12.54 15.94
CA TRP A 8 11.82 -11.12 15.55
C TRP A 8 13.14 -10.34 15.46
N ARG A 9 14.25 -10.87 16.05
CA ARG A 9 15.60 -10.29 15.94
C ARG A 9 16.48 -10.97 14.89
N SER A 10 16.00 -12.03 14.25
CA SER A 10 16.74 -12.75 13.22
C SER A 10 16.65 -11.98 11.90
N LEU A 11 17.77 -11.44 11.44
CA LEU A 11 17.87 -10.78 10.13
C LEU A 11 17.42 -11.66 8.97
N ALA A 12 17.68 -12.97 9.04
CA ALA A 12 17.28 -13.94 8.01
C ALA A 12 15.77 -13.98 7.73
N GLU A 13 14.93 -13.66 8.72
CA GLU A 13 13.47 -13.56 8.52
C GLU A 13 13.08 -12.34 7.69
N TYR A 14 13.97 -11.35 7.58
CA TYR A 14 13.77 -10.08 6.88
C TYR A 14 14.58 -9.94 5.58
N ASP A 15 15.39 -10.94 5.19
CA ASP A 15 16.15 -10.94 3.93
C ASP A 15 15.25 -10.66 2.70
N HIS A 16 13.99 -11.09 2.78
CA HIS A 16 13.00 -10.83 1.73
C HIS A 16 12.66 -9.35 1.58
N LEU A 17 12.79 -8.53 2.62
CA LEU A 17 12.55 -7.08 2.58
C LEU A 17 13.61 -6.36 1.74
N ASP A 18 14.84 -6.86 1.70
CA ASP A 18 15.92 -6.28 0.89
C ASP A 18 15.68 -6.44 -0.62
N ALA A 19 14.87 -7.44 -1.00
CA ALA A 19 14.44 -7.67 -2.37
C ALA A 19 13.16 -6.90 -2.75
N LEU A 20 12.45 -6.31 -1.78
CA LEU A 20 11.22 -5.56 -2.05
C LEU A 20 11.55 -4.20 -2.66
N THR A 21 10.81 -3.82 -3.70
CA THR A 21 10.85 -2.45 -4.17
C THR A 21 10.16 -1.53 -3.17
N ALA A 22 10.43 -0.22 -3.26
CA ALA A 22 9.71 0.76 -2.45
C ALA A 22 8.19 0.70 -2.65
N SER A 23 7.74 0.29 -3.85
CA SER A 23 6.32 0.09 -4.16
C SER A 23 5.75 -1.15 -3.45
N ASP A 24 6.49 -2.25 -3.43
CA ASP A 24 6.03 -3.48 -2.75
C ASP A 24 5.96 -3.28 -1.23
N LEU A 25 6.95 -2.58 -0.66
CA LEU A 25 6.94 -2.21 0.75
C LEU A 25 5.73 -1.33 1.07
N ALA A 26 5.51 -0.26 0.29
CA ALA A 26 4.36 0.64 0.47
C ALA A 26 3.02 -0.11 0.39
N TRP A 27 2.91 -1.07 -0.53
CA TRP A 27 1.71 -1.91 -0.66
C TRP A 27 1.49 -2.83 0.54
N GLU A 28 2.55 -3.43 1.08
CA GLU A 28 2.48 -4.28 2.29
C GLU A 28 2.02 -3.51 3.53
N TRP A 29 2.36 -2.23 3.66
CA TRP A 29 1.83 -1.36 4.72
C TRP A 29 0.37 -0.98 4.47
N LEU A 30 0.03 -0.66 3.23
CA LEU A 30 -1.32 -0.21 2.88
C LEU A 30 -2.37 -1.32 3.09
N ARG A 31 -2.09 -2.54 2.65
CA ARG A 31 -3.02 -3.68 2.79
C ARG A 31 -3.22 -4.17 4.23
N ARG A 32 -2.32 -3.79 5.15
CA ARG A 32 -2.44 -4.09 6.59
C ARG A 32 -3.14 -2.98 7.37
N ASN A 33 -3.50 -1.88 6.71
CA ASN A 33 -4.21 -0.77 7.34
C ASN A 33 -5.72 -1.04 7.35
N GLU A 34 -6.31 -1.18 8.54
CA GLU A 34 -7.74 -1.46 8.71
C GLU A 34 -8.64 -0.35 8.11
N ALA A 35 -8.19 0.90 8.11
CA ALA A 35 -8.94 1.99 7.49
C ALA A 35 -8.90 1.92 5.96
N TYR A 36 -7.80 1.43 5.38
CA TYR A 36 -7.73 1.17 3.94
C TYR A 36 -8.65 0.01 3.56
N ASP A 37 -8.65 -1.05 4.36
CA ASP A 37 -9.52 -2.21 4.16
C ASP A 37 -11.01 -1.82 4.20
N ALA A 38 -11.41 -1.01 5.19
CA ALA A 38 -12.77 -0.48 5.29
C ALA A 38 -13.15 0.42 4.10
N ASP A 39 -12.26 1.30 3.66
CA ASP A 39 -12.47 2.15 2.48
C ASP A 39 -12.60 1.30 1.19
N PHE A 40 -11.81 0.23 1.07
CA PHE A 40 -11.83 -0.68 -0.06
C PHE A 40 -13.11 -1.53 -0.10
N GLU A 41 -13.53 -2.09 1.03
CA GLU A 41 -14.79 -2.84 1.13
C GLU A 41 -16.00 -1.94 0.87
N ALA A 42 -16.00 -0.69 1.37
CA ALA A 42 -17.03 0.28 1.05
C ALA A 42 -17.09 0.58 -0.46
N LEU A 43 -15.95 0.65 -1.14
CA LEU A 43 -15.87 0.81 -2.60
C LEU A 43 -16.38 -0.44 -3.34
N ALA A 44 -15.97 -1.64 -2.91
CA ALA A 44 -16.37 -2.90 -3.52
C ALA A 44 -17.88 -3.13 -3.40
N ALA A 45 -18.47 -2.82 -2.24
CA ALA A 45 -19.89 -2.97 -1.97
C ALA A 45 -20.77 -1.97 -2.72
N ALA A 46 -20.28 -0.75 -2.96
CA ALA A 46 -21.12 0.35 -3.47
C ALA A 46 -21.14 0.47 -5.01
N ASN A 47 -20.52 -0.44 -5.76
CA ASN A 47 -20.49 -0.48 -7.23
C ASN A 47 -20.24 0.93 -7.86
N VAL A 48 -19.19 1.58 -7.37
CA VAL A 48 -19.19 3.05 -7.24
C VAL A 48 -18.73 3.77 -8.51
N PRO A 49 -19.31 4.94 -8.83
CA PRO A 49 -18.77 5.87 -9.82
C PRO A 49 -17.29 6.20 -9.61
N LYS A 50 -16.59 6.45 -10.73
CA LYS A 50 -15.14 6.77 -10.82
C LYS A 50 -14.67 7.86 -9.85
N ASP A 51 -15.56 8.75 -9.42
CA ASP A 51 -15.24 9.85 -8.52
C ASP A 51 -14.95 9.41 -7.08
N LEU A 52 -15.56 8.32 -6.58
CA LEU A 52 -15.18 7.78 -5.27
C LEU A 52 -13.84 7.04 -5.35
N THR A 53 -13.58 6.36 -6.46
CA THR A 53 -12.27 5.74 -6.72
C THR A 53 -11.16 6.79 -6.73
N ALA A 54 -11.40 7.97 -7.31
CA ALA A 54 -10.43 9.07 -7.30
C ALA A 54 -10.15 9.61 -5.89
N GLN A 55 -11.16 9.71 -5.04
CA GLN A 55 -11.01 10.18 -3.66
C GLN A 55 -10.19 9.19 -2.81
N ILE A 56 -10.46 7.89 -2.93
CA ILE A 56 -9.68 6.84 -2.26
C ILE A 56 -8.23 6.85 -2.74
N GLN A 57 -8.01 6.99 -4.05
CA GLN A 57 -6.66 7.08 -4.61
C GLN A 57 -5.87 8.29 -4.09
N GLN A 58 -6.52 9.45 -3.90
CA GLN A 58 -5.88 10.63 -3.32
C GLN A 58 -5.62 10.46 -1.83
N ARG A 59 -6.59 9.92 -1.08
CA ARG A 59 -6.48 9.69 0.37
C ARG A 59 -5.31 8.76 0.72
N TRP A 60 -5.09 7.73 -0.09
CA TRP A 60 -4.06 6.73 0.14
C TRP A 60 -2.78 6.93 -0.70
N GLY A 61 -2.70 8.01 -1.49
CA GLY A 61 -1.53 8.30 -2.31
C GLY A 61 -1.26 7.27 -3.42
N LEU A 62 -2.24 6.46 -3.79
CA LEU A 62 -2.13 5.41 -4.82
C LEU A 62 -1.89 5.95 -6.23
N ARG A 63 -2.08 7.25 -6.41
CA ARG A 63 -1.79 7.94 -7.66
C ARG A 63 -0.66 8.93 -7.40
N PHE A 64 0.49 8.71 -8.03
CA PHE A 64 1.54 9.71 -8.07
C PHE A 64 1.02 10.94 -8.82
N PRO A 65 0.84 12.09 -8.15
CA PRO A 65 0.55 13.32 -8.86
C PRO A 65 1.82 13.68 -9.63
N ARG A 66 1.71 13.69 -10.97
CA ARG A 66 2.76 13.96 -11.97
C ARG A 66 3.73 12.81 -12.30
N ARG A 67 3.81 12.51 -13.60
CA ARG A 67 5.02 11.99 -14.25
C ARG A 67 6.15 12.97 -13.93
N PRO A 68 7.38 12.53 -13.59
CA PRO A 68 8.51 13.45 -13.56
C PRO A 68 8.54 14.16 -14.90
N THR A 69 8.32 15.48 -14.89
CA THR A 69 8.65 16.30 -16.04
C THR A 69 10.14 16.15 -16.19
N ASP A 70 10.60 15.53 -17.28
CA ASP A 70 11.99 15.57 -17.68
C ASP A 70 12.42 17.04 -17.61
N ALA A 71 13.18 17.38 -16.58
CA ALA A 71 13.81 18.68 -16.47
C ALA A 71 15.03 18.62 -17.39
N THR A 72 14.79 18.69 -18.69
CA THR A 72 15.84 18.98 -19.65
C THR A 72 16.13 20.47 -19.54
N ALA A 73 17.24 20.80 -18.89
CA ALA A 73 17.90 22.09 -18.95
C ALA A 73 19.37 21.85 -19.28
#